data_AF-A0A947RG22-F1
#
_entry.id   AF-A0A947RG22-F1
#
_cell.length_a   1.000
_cell.length_b   1.000
_cell.length_c   1.000
_cell.angle_alpha   90.00
_cell.angle_beta   90.00
_cell.angle_gamma   90.00
#
_symmetry.space_group_name_H-M   'P 1'
#
loop_
_entity.id
_entity.type
_entity.pdbx_description
1 polymer ?
#
loop_
_entity_poly.entity_id
_entity_poly.type
_entity_poly.pdbx_seq_one_letter_code
_entity_poly.pdbx_strand_id
1 'polypeptide(L)'
;LAIDGRVKDAIGLAGGTVMDADTSILNLAEILKDGQKLYIPLKDEKVEFPLISEDENLKTLKAVKSGIKFPININTATEMELESLPGVGEVRAKDIIEYRNRNGGFKSKSEIMNVKGIGDGTYEKIKDLIYI
;
A
#
# COMPACT_ATOMS: atom_id res chain seq x y z
N LEU A 1 22.84 10.89 -17.92
CA LEU A 1 22.64 11.81 -16.76
C LEU A 1 23.95 11.91 -15.98
N ALA A 2 24.13 12.95 -15.17
CA ALA A 2 25.20 12.99 -14.17
C ALA A 2 25.02 11.84 -13.15
N ILE A 3 26.08 11.48 -12.43
CA ILE A 3 26.13 10.35 -11.49
C ILE A 3 25.12 10.46 -10.32
N ASP A 4 24.64 11.68 -10.05
CA ASP A 4 23.62 12.00 -9.04
C ASP A 4 22.35 12.61 -9.65
N GLY A 5 22.06 12.26 -10.90
CA GLY A 5 20.91 12.78 -11.63
C GLY A 5 19.61 12.54 -10.87
N ARG A 6 18.85 13.60 -10.61
CA ARG A 6 17.59 13.50 -9.87
C ARG A 6 16.42 13.29 -10.81
N VAL A 7 15.27 12.87 -10.26
CA VAL A 7 14.00 12.73 -10.99
C VAL A 7 13.68 13.99 -11.81
N LYS A 8 13.84 15.19 -11.22
CA LYS A 8 13.66 16.47 -11.93
C LYS A 8 14.53 16.60 -13.18
N ASP A 9 15.79 16.16 -13.10
CA ASP A 9 16.76 16.30 -14.19
C ASP A 9 16.41 15.36 -15.34
N ALA A 10 15.98 14.13 -15.05
CA ALA A 10 15.49 13.21 -16.07
C ALA A 10 14.25 13.74 -16.78
N ILE A 11 13.31 14.34 -16.05
CA ILE A 11 12.12 14.97 -16.64
C ILE A 11 12.52 16.10 -17.58
N GLY A 12 13.43 16.98 -17.15
CA GLY A 12 13.94 18.06 -17.99
C GLY A 12 14.62 17.54 -19.27
N LEU A 13 15.45 16.50 -19.14
CA LEU A 13 16.13 15.86 -20.28
C LEU A 13 15.17 15.13 -21.22
N ALA A 14 14.03 14.63 -20.72
CA ALA A 14 12.99 14.01 -21.51
C ALA A 14 12.12 15.03 -22.29
N GLY A 15 12.40 16.33 -22.17
CA GLY A 15 11.61 17.39 -22.82
C GLY A 15 10.57 18.04 -21.90
N GLY A 16 10.64 17.78 -20.59
CA GLY A 16 9.70 18.33 -19.61
C GLY A 16 8.44 17.48 -19.45
N THR A 17 7.43 18.04 -18.79
CA THR A 17 6.12 17.41 -18.64
C THR A 17 5.07 18.05 -19.54
N VAL A 18 4.03 17.30 -19.87
CA VAL A 18 2.83 17.88 -20.48
C VAL A 18 2.10 18.78 -19.47
N MET A 19 1.29 19.73 -19.96
CA MET A 19 0.62 20.75 -19.13
C MET A 19 -0.31 20.15 -18.05
N ASP A 20 -0.90 19.00 -18.36
CA ASP A 20 -1.82 18.29 -17.48
C ASP A 20 -1.16 17.16 -16.69
N ALA A 21 0.17 17.05 -16.72
CA ALA A 21 0.88 16.06 -15.92
C ALA A 21 0.79 16.39 -14.41
N ASP A 22 0.56 15.37 -13.60
CA ASP A 22 0.66 15.46 -12.15
C ASP A 22 2.03 14.98 -11.67
N THR A 23 2.87 15.95 -11.33
CA THR A 23 4.19 15.72 -10.73
C THR A 23 4.13 15.71 -9.22
N SER A 24 3.00 16.04 -8.60
CA SER A 24 2.84 16.11 -7.13
C SER A 24 3.02 14.75 -6.46
N ILE A 25 2.86 13.66 -7.22
CA ILE A 25 3.02 12.29 -6.73
C ILE A 25 4.48 11.80 -6.76
N LEU A 26 5.41 12.57 -7.34
CA LEU A 26 6.81 12.18 -7.51
C LEU A 26 7.71 12.93 -6.53
N ASN A 27 8.69 12.22 -5.99
CA ASN A 27 9.78 12.88 -5.29
C ASN A 27 10.81 13.40 -6.30
N LEU A 28 10.63 14.65 -6.75
CA LEU A 28 11.50 15.30 -7.73
C LEU A 28 12.97 15.40 -7.29
N ALA A 29 13.23 15.28 -5.99
CA ALA A 29 14.57 15.31 -5.42
C ALA A 29 15.21 13.91 -5.32
N GLU A 30 14.51 12.82 -5.62
CA GLU A 30 15.07 11.48 -5.52
C GLU A 30 16.19 11.26 -6.53
N ILE A 31 17.29 10.60 -6.11
CA ILE A 31 18.40 10.21 -6.98
C ILE A 31 17.95 9.02 -7.82
N LEU A 32 18.24 9.07 -9.11
CA LEU A 32 17.86 8.02 -10.04
C LEU A 32 18.80 6.83 -9.97
N LYS A 33 18.21 5.64 -10.10
CA LYS A 33 18.93 4.38 -10.25
C LYS A 33 18.84 3.91 -11.70
N ASP A 34 19.88 3.22 -12.15
CA ASP A 34 19.85 2.59 -13.48
C ASP A 34 18.69 1.59 -13.57
N GLY A 35 18.02 1.55 -14.72
CA GLY A 35 16.82 0.74 -14.94
C GLY A 35 15.53 1.20 -14.23
N GLN A 36 15.53 2.34 -13.53
CA GLN A 36 14.34 2.86 -12.85
C GLN A 36 13.28 3.35 -13.85
N LYS A 37 12.04 2.84 -13.72
CA LYS A 37 10.88 3.32 -14.48
C LYS A 37 10.21 4.48 -13.74
N LEU A 38 10.15 5.65 -14.36
CA LEU A 38 9.35 6.78 -13.92
C LEU A 38 8.09 6.87 -14.77
N TYR A 39 6.95 7.05 -14.14
CA TYR A 39 5.69 7.30 -14.84
C TYR A 39 5.01 8.51 -14.20
N ILE A 40 4.58 9.44 -15.06
CA ILE A 40 3.96 10.70 -14.68
C ILE A 40 2.56 10.69 -15.27
N PRO A 41 1.52 10.52 -14.44
CA PRO A 41 0.15 10.52 -14.93
C PRO A 41 -0.35 11.91 -15.25
N LEU A 42 -1.50 11.97 -15.89
CA LEU A 42 -2.29 13.20 -15.96
C LEU A 42 -3.01 13.45 -14.63
N LYS A 43 -3.33 14.72 -14.33
CA LYS A 43 -4.04 15.14 -13.10
C LYS A 43 -5.36 14.41 -12.86
N ASP A 44 -6.08 14.06 -13.92
CA ASP A 44 -7.36 13.37 -13.84
C ASP A 44 -7.26 11.86 -14.16
N GLU A 45 -6.05 11.34 -14.36
CA GLU A 45 -5.83 9.93 -14.65
C GLU A 45 -5.85 9.13 -13.35
N LYS A 46 -6.88 8.27 -13.21
CA LYS A 46 -6.92 7.27 -12.15
C LYS A 46 -5.90 6.18 -12.45
N VAL A 47 -4.68 6.36 -11.97
CA VAL A 47 -3.64 5.34 -12.14
C VAL A 47 -3.82 4.25 -11.10
N GLU A 48 -4.39 3.13 -11.52
CA GLU A 48 -4.23 1.87 -10.82
C GLU A 48 -2.83 1.32 -11.14
N PHE A 49 -1.81 1.77 -10.42
CA PHE A 49 -0.50 1.15 -10.56
C PHE A 49 -0.55 -0.27 -9.96
N PRO A 50 -0.23 -1.33 -10.72
CA PRO A 50 0.29 -2.53 -10.11
C PRO A 50 1.72 -2.20 -9.67
N LEU A 51 1.87 -1.63 -8.48
CA LEU A 51 3.16 -1.61 -7.80
C LEU A 51 3.44 -3.04 -7.35
N ILE A 52 3.90 -3.86 -8.29
CA ILE A 52 4.53 -5.14 -7.98
C ILE A 52 5.93 -4.79 -7.48
N SER A 53 5.99 -4.41 -6.21
CA SER A 53 7.22 -4.32 -5.45
C SER A 53 6.97 -5.01 -4.13
N GLU A 54 7.68 -6.10 -3.89
CA GLU A 54 7.64 -6.93 -2.67
C GLU A 54 8.19 -6.20 -1.44
N ASP A 55 8.44 -4.89 -1.53
CA ASP A 55 8.91 -4.04 -0.44
C ASP A 55 7.77 -3.74 0.55
N GLU A 56 7.89 -4.24 1.78
CA GLU A 56 6.96 -3.94 2.89
C GLU A 56 6.84 -2.43 3.17
N ASN A 57 7.82 -1.63 2.72
CA ASN A 57 7.87 -0.18 2.92
C ASN A 57 6.96 0.63 1.96
N LEU A 58 6.40 0.04 0.90
CA LEU A 58 5.43 0.71 0.01
C LEU A 58 3.97 0.39 0.35
N LYS A 59 3.68 -0.68 1.10
CA LYS A 59 2.31 -0.97 1.57
C LYS A 59 1.80 0.11 2.52
N THR A 60 2.67 0.67 3.36
CA THR A 60 2.40 1.85 4.19
C THR A 60 2.07 3.09 3.35
N LEU A 61 2.72 3.28 2.19
CA LEU A 61 2.41 4.39 1.28
C LEU A 61 1.07 4.22 0.54
N LYS A 62 0.65 2.98 0.28
CA LYS A 62 -0.69 2.67 -0.29
C LYS A 62 -1.81 2.99 0.71
N ALA A 63 -1.61 2.68 2.00
CA ALA A 63 -2.54 3.04 3.08
C ALA A 63 -2.68 4.57 3.23
N VAL A 64 -1.58 5.32 3.14
CA VAL A 64 -1.57 6.79 3.22
C VAL A 64 -2.29 7.43 2.03
N LYS A 65 -2.14 6.91 0.80
CA LYS A 65 -2.88 7.41 -0.37
C LYS A 65 -4.38 7.05 -0.35
N SER A 66 -4.76 5.92 0.23
CA SER A 66 -6.17 5.51 0.35
C SER A 66 -6.90 6.13 1.55
N GLY A 67 -6.24 7.01 2.31
CA GLY A 67 -6.83 7.63 3.51
C GLY A 67 -7.08 6.64 4.66
N ILE A 68 -6.48 5.46 4.61
CA ILE A 68 -6.63 4.41 5.61
C ILE A 68 -5.86 4.85 6.85
N LYS A 69 -6.59 5.06 7.95
CA LYS A 69 -6.01 5.40 9.26
C LYS A 69 -5.84 4.14 10.09
N PHE A 70 -4.62 3.90 10.55
CA PHE A 70 -4.34 2.87 11.54
C PHE A 70 -4.52 3.43 12.98
N PRO A 71 -4.88 2.58 13.95
CA PRO A 71 -5.24 1.17 13.78
C PRO A 71 -6.64 1.03 13.12
N ILE A 72 -6.89 -0.10 12.44
CA ILE A 72 -8.18 -0.39 11.78
C ILE A 72 -9.02 -1.37 12.61
N ASN A 73 -10.35 -1.24 12.54
CA ASN A 73 -11.25 -2.17 13.23
C ASN A 73 -11.45 -3.44 12.41
N ILE A 74 -11.04 -4.61 12.90
CA ILE A 74 -11.14 -5.87 12.12
C ILE A 74 -12.58 -6.37 11.89
N ASN A 75 -13.53 -5.95 12.73
CA ASN A 75 -14.94 -6.28 12.59
C ASN A 75 -15.63 -5.43 11.51
N THR A 76 -15.17 -4.20 11.27
CA THR A 76 -15.81 -3.27 10.32
C THR A 76 -14.95 -2.92 9.11
N ALA A 77 -13.66 -3.29 9.11
CA ALA A 77 -12.74 -2.97 8.04
C ALA A 77 -13.22 -3.53 6.71
N THR A 78 -13.00 -2.75 5.66
CA THR A 78 -13.16 -3.14 4.27
C THR A 78 -12.04 -4.07 3.84
N GLU A 79 -12.25 -4.79 2.74
CA GLU A 79 -11.23 -5.67 2.16
C GLU A 79 -9.92 -4.91 1.87
N MET A 80 -10.02 -3.72 1.29
CA MET A 80 -8.87 -2.85 1.00
C MET A 80 -8.11 -2.42 2.26
N GLU A 81 -8.81 -2.13 3.35
CA GLU A 81 -8.18 -1.81 4.64
C GLU A 81 -7.45 -3.02 5.21
N LEU A 82 -8.02 -4.22 5.10
CA LEU A 82 -7.37 -5.45 5.56
C LEU A 82 -6.13 -5.78 4.70
N GLU A 83 -6.20 -5.61 3.39
CA GLU A 83 -5.05 -5.80 2.47
C GLU A 83 -3.88 -4.85 2.76
N SER A 84 -4.16 -3.71 3.37
CA SER A 84 -3.12 -2.75 3.76
C SER A 84 -2.25 -3.24 4.92
N LEU A 85 -2.69 -4.27 5.65
CA LEU A 85 -1.92 -4.86 6.74
C LEU A 85 -0.72 -5.67 6.22
N PRO A 86 0.45 -5.59 6.88
CA PRO A 86 1.61 -6.39 6.51
C PRO A 86 1.32 -7.89 6.63
N GLY A 87 1.73 -8.67 5.63
CA GLY A 87 1.43 -10.11 5.55
C GLY A 87 0.00 -10.46 5.14
N VAL A 88 -0.93 -9.49 5.08
CA VAL A 88 -2.29 -9.66 4.56
C VAL A 88 -2.31 -9.24 3.08
N GLY A 89 -2.97 -10.05 2.26
CA GLY A 89 -3.25 -9.78 0.86
C GLY A 89 -4.66 -10.21 0.54
N GLU A 90 -5.11 -10.03 -0.70
CA GLU A 90 -6.51 -10.24 -1.13
C GLU A 90 -7.13 -11.53 -0.58
N VAL A 91 -6.45 -12.67 -0.76
CA VAL A 91 -6.94 -13.97 -0.27
C VAL A 91 -7.17 -13.97 1.24
N ARG A 92 -6.21 -13.46 2.01
CA ARG A 92 -6.31 -13.40 3.48
C ARG A 92 -7.36 -12.38 3.93
N ALA A 93 -7.49 -11.25 3.24
CA ALA A 93 -8.51 -10.26 3.54
C ALA A 93 -9.91 -10.85 3.37
N LYS A 94 -10.14 -11.61 2.30
CA LYS A 94 -11.38 -12.38 2.08
C LYS A 94 -11.62 -13.40 3.20
N ASP A 95 -10.60 -14.16 3.57
CA ASP A 95 -10.70 -15.16 4.65
C ASP A 95 -11.04 -14.50 6.01
N ILE A 96 -10.50 -13.31 6.31
CA ILE A 96 -10.84 -12.53 7.52
C ILE A 96 -12.33 -12.13 7.49
N ILE A 97 -12.80 -11.60 6.35
CA ILE A 97 -14.20 -11.19 6.18
C ILE A 97 -15.14 -12.40 6.31
N GLU A 98 -14.78 -13.52 5.71
CA GLU A 98 -15.55 -14.76 5.82
C GLU A 98 -15.58 -15.27 7.26
N TYR A 99 -14.44 -15.25 7.96
CA TYR A 99 -14.36 -15.64 9.36
C TYR A 99 -15.28 -14.79 10.24
N ARG A 100 -15.26 -13.46 10.12
CA ARG A 100 -16.16 -12.61 10.94
C ARG A 100 -17.62 -12.85 10.60
N ASN A 101 -17.96 -13.09 9.33
CA ASN A 101 -19.34 -13.36 8.94
C ASN A 101 -19.86 -14.70 9.51
N ARG A 102 -19.00 -15.72 9.55
CA ARG A 102 -19.34 -17.05 10.09
C ARG A 102 -19.39 -17.09 11.62
N ASN A 103 -18.50 -16.37 12.29
CA ASN A 103 -18.33 -16.44 13.75
C ASN A 103 -19.01 -15.29 14.50
N GLY A 104 -19.61 -14.33 13.79
CA GLY A 104 -20.25 -13.15 14.39
C GLY A 104 -19.27 -12.08 14.84
N GLY A 105 -18.09 -12.00 14.20
CA GLY A 105 -17.00 -11.09 14.53
C GLY A 105 -15.86 -11.72 15.34
N PHE A 106 -14.87 -10.89 15.63
CA PHE A 106 -13.75 -11.15 16.52
C PHE A 106 -14.02 -10.52 17.89
N LYS A 107 -13.85 -11.28 18.97
CA LYS A 107 -13.98 -10.81 20.36
C LYS A 107 -12.67 -10.32 20.96
N SER A 108 -11.56 -10.74 20.39
CA SER A 108 -10.21 -10.35 20.79
C SER A 108 -9.32 -10.18 19.55
N LYS A 109 -8.28 -9.34 19.63
CA LYS A 109 -7.31 -9.19 18.53
C LYS A 109 -6.66 -10.52 18.16
N SER A 110 -6.41 -11.38 19.16
CA SER A 110 -5.79 -12.70 18.98
C SER A 110 -6.62 -13.69 18.18
N GLU A 111 -7.95 -13.54 18.13
CA GLU A 111 -8.81 -14.44 17.34
C GLU A 111 -8.55 -14.33 15.84
N ILE A 112 -7.88 -13.29 15.37
CA ILE A 112 -7.45 -13.19 13.97
C ILE A 112 -6.51 -14.33 13.55
N MET A 113 -5.82 -14.97 14.52
CA MET A 113 -4.98 -16.13 14.27
C MET A 113 -5.77 -17.41 13.95
N ASN A 114 -7.08 -17.42 14.19
CA ASN A 114 -7.95 -18.52 13.77
C ASN A 114 -8.26 -18.48 12.26
N VAL A 115 -7.92 -17.37 11.59
CA VAL A 115 -8.05 -17.23 10.14
C VAL A 115 -6.92 -17.98 9.45
N LYS A 116 -7.26 -18.77 8.44
CA LYS A 116 -6.30 -19.60 7.71
C LYS A 116 -5.18 -18.72 7.14
N GLY A 117 -3.93 -19.08 7.46
CA GLY A 117 -2.75 -18.39 6.94
C GLY A 117 -2.34 -17.13 7.70
N ILE A 118 -3.00 -16.80 8.83
CA ILE A 118 -2.53 -15.80 9.80
C ILE A 118 -1.99 -16.55 11.02
N GLY A 119 -0.68 -16.74 11.05
CA GLY A 119 0.02 -17.31 12.23
C GLY A 119 0.65 -16.23 13.10
N ASP A 120 1.35 -16.66 14.16
CA ASP A 120 2.00 -15.76 15.13
C ASP A 120 2.89 -14.70 14.47
N GLY A 121 3.68 -15.10 13.47
CA GLY A 121 4.58 -14.17 12.77
C GLY A 121 3.84 -13.06 11.99
N THR A 122 2.63 -13.33 11.50
CA THR A 122 1.80 -12.29 10.86
C THR A 122 1.09 -11.46 11.92
N TYR A 123 0.56 -12.12 12.96
CA TYR A 123 -0.12 -11.45 14.07
C TYR A 123 0.77 -10.42 14.77
N GLU A 124 2.03 -10.77 15.06
CA GLU A 124 2.99 -9.86 15.70
C GLU A 124 3.24 -8.58 14.89
N LYS A 125 3.17 -8.65 13.55
CA LYS A 125 3.33 -7.49 12.68
C LYS A 125 2.08 -6.60 12.62
N ILE A 126 0.89 -7.15 12.89
CA ILE A 126 -0.39 -6.45 12.69
C ILE A 126 -1.10 -6.07 14.00
N LYS A 127 -0.75 -6.67 15.15
CA LYS A 127 -1.45 -6.50 16.43
C LYS A 127 -1.60 -5.03 16.89
N ASP A 128 -0.62 -4.20 16.55
CA ASP A 128 -0.58 -2.77 16.87
C ASP A 128 -1.31 -1.91 15.81
N LEU A 129 -1.57 -2.48 14.63
CA LEU A 129 -2.28 -1.85 13.52
C LEU A 129 -3.78 -2.18 13.50
N ILE A 130 -4.26 -3.01 14.43
CA ILE A 130 -5.64 -3.45 14.51
C ILE A 130 -6.28 -3.18 15.86
N TYR A 131 -7.59 -2.97 15.88
CA TYR A 131 -8.45 -2.98 17.06
C TYR A 131 -9.79 -3.68 16.74
N ILE A 132 -10.64 -3.84 17.76
CA ILE A 132 -11.95 -4.49 17.70
C ILE A 132 -13.06 -3.52 18.11
#